data_AF-A0A7L2RI99-F1
#
_entry.id   AF-A0A7L2RI99-F1
#
_cell.length_a   1.000
_cell.length_b   1.000
_cell.length_c   1.000
_cell.angle_alpha   90.00
_cell.angle_beta   90.00
_cell.angle_gamma   90.00
#
_symmetry.space_group_name_H-M   'P 1'
#
loop_
_entity.id
_entity.type
_entity.pdbx_description
1 polymer ?
#
loop_
_entity_poly.entity_id
_entity_poly.type
_entity_poly.pdbx_seq_one_letter_code
_entity_poly.pdbx_strand_id
1 'polypeptide(L)'
;LESTNPLRPYERFDTLKQFLEYDGQVLGFTCIWYDPESLTYGPRELVLRYYLADDTIDMREILPENSGRDVVPLFLKRDKLPKDAPAKLYQPGTITNYTVLNVLGRSERNKGWYIRDTLQTGAVHREFYKDSDLKIGAEINVWGRKILICDCDEFTKEYYRKKYGI
;
A
#
# COMPACT_ATOMS: atom_id res chain seq x y z
N LEU A 1 46.61 -2.40 -5.09
CA LEU A 1 45.87 -2.28 -3.81
C LEU A 1 44.52 -1.66 -4.15
N GLU A 2 43.58 -2.46 -4.62
CA GLU A 2 42.21 -2.00 -4.85
C GLU A 2 41.56 -1.81 -3.48
N SER A 3 41.20 -0.56 -3.21
CA SER A 3 40.44 -0.14 -2.04
C SER A 3 39.06 -0.79 -2.09
N THR A 4 38.91 -1.97 -1.48
CA THR A 4 37.60 -2.53 -1.18
C THR A 4 37.05 -1.79 0.04
N ASN A 5 36.54 -0.58 -0.18
CA ASN A 5 35.61 -0.01 0.79
C ASN A 5 34.45 -1.01 0.91
N PRO A 6 34.16 -1.58 2.10
CA PRO A 6 32.93 -2.34 2.25
C PRO A 6 31.80 -1.34 2.02
N LEU A 7 31.16 -1.46 0.85
CA LEU A 7 29.97 -0.68 0.51
C LEU A 7 29.00 -0.91 1.66
N ARG A 8 28.79 0.12 2.49
CA ARG A 8 27.79 0.07 3.55
C ARG A 8 26.49 -0.35 2.86
N PRO A 9 25.95 -1.55 3.12
CA PRO A 9 24.84 -2.07 2.34
C PRO A 9 23.52 -1.52 2.89
N TYR A 10 23.46 -0.19 3.06
CA TYR A 10 22.26 0.56 3.33
C TYR A 10 21.91 1.28 2.04
N GLU A 11 21.01 0.68 1.27
CA GLU A 11 20.30 1.42 0.23
C GLU A 11 19.52 2.54 0.92
N ARG A 12 19.85 3.78 0.56
CA ARG A 12 19.15 4.95 1.08
C ARG A 12 17.91 5.15 0.22
N PHE A 13 16.76 4.67 0.69
CA PHE A 13 15.47 5.00 0.08
C PHE A 13 15.18 6.48 0.34
N ASP A 14 15.20 7.29 -0.71
CA ASP A 14 14.87 8.72 -0.61
C ASP A 14 13.35 8.91 -0.60
N THR A 15 12.75 8.65 0.56
CA THR A 15 11.33 8.92 0.82
C THR A 15 11.08 10.41 1.05
N LEU A 16 12.12 11.19 1.34
CA LEU A 16 12.00 12.61 1.68
C LEU A 16 11.64 13.45 0.46
N LYS A 17 12.18 13.11 -0.71
CA LYS A 17 11.85 13.80 -1.95
C LYS A 17 10.34 13.78 -2.26
N GLN A 18 9.72 12.61 -2.19
CA GLN A 18 8.28 12.44 -2.45
C GLN A 18 7.45 13.23 -1.44
N PHE A 19 7.82 13.17 -0.16
CA PHE A 19 7.16 13.92 0.90
C PHE A 19 7.20 15.43 0.61
N LEU A 20 8.36 16.00 0.29
CA LEU A 20 8.50 17.44 0.05
C LEU A 20 7.73 17.95 -1.18
N GLU A 21 7.57 17.13 -2.21
CA GLU A 21 6.89 17.53 -3.45
C GLU A 21 5.36 17.50 -3.33
N TYR A 22 4.84 16.50 -2.60
CA TYR A 22 3.41 16.23 -2.49
C TYR A 22 2.82 16.49 -1.10
N ASP A 23 3.56 17.17 -0.23
CA ASP A 23 3.08 17.47 1.13
C ASP A 23 1.75 18.24 1.09
N GLY A 24 0.80 17.80 1.91
CA GLY A 24 -0.56 18.34 1.96
C GLY A 24 -1.47 18.00 0.78
N GLN A 25 -1.00 17.28 -0.25
CA GLN A 25 -1.85 16.88 -1.37
C GLN A 25 -2.51 15.52 -1.10
N VAL A 26 -3.84 15.52 -1.11
CA VAL A 26 -4.65 14.34 -0.81
C VAL A 26 -5.71 14.20 -1.89
N LEU A 27 -5.82 13.01 -2.48
CA LEU A 27 -6.86 12.70 -3.46
C LEU A 27 -8.05 12.09 -2.72
N GLY A 28 -9.18 12.78 -2.74
CA GLY A 28 -10.45 12.30 -2.20
C GLY A 28 -11.32 11.63 -3.25
N PHE A 29 -11.93 10.52 -2.86
CA PHE A 29 -12.87 9.74 -3.67
C PHE A 29 -14.09 9.36 -2.85
N THR A 30 -15.25 9.42 -3.49
CA THR A 30 -16.51 8.88 -2.97
C THR A 30 -16.67 7.46 -3.49
N CYS A 31 -16.84 6.54 -2.57
CA CYS A 31 -16.90 5.12 -2.83
C CYS A 31 -18.19 4.52 -2.28
N ILE A 32 -18.66 3.45 -2.91
CA ILE A 32 -19.76 2.65 -2.39
C ILE A 32 -19.29 1.22 -2.16
N TRP A 33 -19.70 0.67 -1.02
CA TRP A 33 -19.46 -0.72 -0.70
C TRP A 33 -20.78 -1.48 -0.64
N TYR A 34 -20.91 -2.45 -1.53
CA TYR A 34 -21.99 -3.43 -1.51
C TYR A 34 -21.57 -4.61 -0.64
N ASP A 35 -22.06 -4.62 0.59
CA ASP A 35 -21.82 -5.70 1.54
C ASP A 35 -22.75 -6.89 1.20
N PRO A 36 -22.21 -8.06 0.81
CA PRO A 36 -23.03 -9.21 0.42
C PRO A 36 -23.87 -9.77 1.58
N GLU A 37 -23.45 -9.54 2.83
CA GLU A 37 -24.19 -9.97 4.03
C GLU A 37 -25.29 -8.99 4.43
N SER A 38 -25.23 -7.77 3.90
CA SER A 38 -26.16 -6.69 4.21
C SER A 38 -27.35 -6.70 3.23
N LEU A 39 -28.09 -7.80 3.20
CA LEU A 39 -29.33 -7.89 2.40
C LEU A 39 -30.42 -6.92 2.93
N THR A 40 -30.31 -6.51 4.19
CA THR A 40 -31.29 -5.71 4.93
C THR A 40 -30.94 -4.24 5.07
N TYR A 41 -29.66 -3.88 5.01
CA TYR A 41 -29.20 -2.49 5.07
C TYR A 41 -28.50 -2.17 3.75
N GLY A 42 -28.93 -1.12 3.05
CA GLY A 42 -28.47 -0.79 1.69
C GLY A 42 -26.95 -0.55 1.54
N PRO A 43 -26.51 -0.09 0.36
CA PRO A 43 -25.09 0.18 0.09
C PRO A 43 -24.52 1.17 1.10
N ARG A 44 -23.27 0.95 1.51
CA ARG A 44 -22.57 1.84 2.44
C ARG A 44 -21.75 2.85 1.66
N GLU A 45 -21.90 4.12 1.99
CA GLU A 45 -21.09 5.18 1.40
C GLU A 45 -19.80 5.35 2.20
N LEU A 46 -18.68 5.39 1.48
CA LEU A 46 -17.34 5.48 2.01
C LEU A 46 -16.61 6.66 1.35
N VAL A 47 -15.74 7.31 2.11
CA VAL A 47 -14.77 8.28 1.58
C VAL A 47 -13.39 7.65 1.65
N LEU A 48 -12.74 7.54 0.50
CA LEU A 48 -11.36 7.10 0.37
C LEU A 48 -10.47 8.31 0.20
N ARG A 49 -9.40 8.41 0.98
CA ARG A 49 -8.37 9.45 0.78
C ARG A 49 -7.01 8.82 0.54
N TYR A 50 -6.39 9.22 -0.57
CA TYR A 50 -5.06 8.78 -0.97
C TYR A 50 -4.05 9.90 -0.72
N TYR A 51 -3.02 9.61 0.04
CA TYR A 51 -1.95 10.54 0.37
C TYR A 51 -0.79 10.37 -0.61
N LEU A 52 -0.57 11.38 -1.46
CA LEU A 52 0.49 11.36 -2.48
C LEU A 52 1.91 11.39 -1.87
N ALA A 53 2.04 11.93 -0.65
CA ALA A 53 3.31 12.06 0.04
C ALA A 53 3.94 10.71 0.45
N ASP A 54 3.12 9.70 0.77
CA ASP A 54 3.60 8.40 1.27
C ASP A 54 2.94 7.17 0.64
N ASP A 55 2.07 7.37 -0.36
CA ASP A 55 1.29 6.33 -1.03
C ASP A 55 0.45 5.50 -0.05
N THR A 56 -0.13 6.17 0.96
CA THR A 56 -1.02 5.53 1.94
C THR A 56 -2.47 5.89 1.66
N ILE A 57 -3.36 4.97 2.03
CA ILE A 57 -4.81 5.13 1.87
C ILE A 57 -5.46 5.09 3.24
N ASP A 58 -6.42 5.99 3.46
CA ASP A 58 -7.40 5.84 4.52
C ASP A 58 -8.81 5.72 3.96
N MET A 59 -9.69 5.06 4.73
CA MET A 59 -11.09 4.93 4.36
C MET A 59 -11.98 5.18 5.55
N ARG A 60 -13.00 6.00 5.34
CA ARG A 60 -14.00 6.35 6.34
C ARG A 60 -15.41 6.06 5.84
N GLU A 61 -16.25 5.51 6.69
CA GLU A 61 -17.68 5.33 6.42
C GLU A 61 -18.43 6.62 6.72
N ILE A 62 -19.31 7.03 5.80
CA ILE A 62 -20.27 8.10 6.03
C ILE A 62 -21.47 7.47 6.74
N LEU A 63 -21.65 7.79 8.01
CA LEU A 63 -22.75 7.28 8.82
C LEU A 63 -23.92 8.27 8.80
N PRO A 64 -25.10 7.91 8.28
CA PRO A 64 -26.27 8.76 8.36
C PRO A 64 -26.81 8.84 9.79
N GLU A 65 -27.55 9.91 10.09
CA GLU A 65 -28.20 10.09 11.39
C GLU A 65 -29.15 8.92 11.70
N ASN A 66 -29.17 8.47 12.95
CA ASN A 66 -29.99 7.34 13.41
C ASN A 66 -29.70 5.99 12.71
N SER A 67 -28.51 5.81 12.13
CA SER A 67 -28.12 4.53 11.50
C SER A 67 -28.09 3.34 12.47
N GLY A 68 -27.94 3.60 13.78
CA GLY A 68 -27.82 2.54 14.80
C GLY A 68 -26.51 1.76 14.73
N ARG A 69 -25.57 2.19 13.87
CA ARG A 69 -24.21 1.65 13.73
C ARG A 69 -23.26 2.34 14.70
N ASP A 70 -22.17 1.65 15.02
CA ASP A 70 -21.13 2.13 15.95
C ASP A 70 -20.50 3.45 15.46
N VAL A 71 -20.12 4.30 16.41
CA VAL A 71 -19.65 5.68 16.18
C VAL A 71 -18.22 5.76 15.66
N VAL A 72 -17.59 4.63 15.33
CA VAL A 72 -16.23 4.61 14.78
C VAL A 72 -16.33 4.67 13.26
N PRO A 73 -16.13 5.85 12.63
CA PRO A 73 -16.28 5.99 11.19
C PRO A 73 -15.07 5.41 10.41
N LEU A 74 -14.08 4.84 11.10
CA LEU A 74 -12.84 4.39 10.44
C LEU A 74 -13.01 2.97 9.90
N PHE A 75 -13.15 2.86 8.58
CA PHE A 75 -13.19 1.57 7.90
C PHE A 75 -11.78 0.98 7.71
N LEU A 76 -10.83 1.83 7.33
CA LEU A 76 -9.41 1.46 7.19
C LEU A 76 -8.54 2.57 7.78
N LYS A 77 -7.68 2.20 8.73
CA LYS A 77 -6.63 3.10 9.23
C LYS A 77 -5.63 3.37 8.11
N ARG A 78 -5.11 4.60 8.06
CA ARG A 78 -4.06 5.02 7.13
C ARG A 78 -2.93 4.00 7.09
N ASP A 79 -2.83 3.30 5.97
CA ASP A 79 -1.81 2.29 5.69
C ASP A 79 -1.65 2.08 4.18
N LYS A 80 -0.58 1.41 3.77
CA LYS A 80 -0.39 1.01 2.36
C LYS A 80 -1.28 -0.19 2.05
N LEU A 81 -2.15 -0.04 1.06
CA LEU A 81 -3.09 -1.09 0.69
C LEU A 81 -2.44 -2.05 -0.33
N PRO A 82 -2.25 -3.34 0.00
CA PRO A 82 -1.75 -4.32 -0.96
C PRO A 82 -2.82 -4.67 -1.99
N LYS A 83 -2.42 -4.87 -3.25
CA LYS A 83 -3.32 -5.32 -4.33
C LYS A 83 -3.77 -6.77 -4.13
N ASP A 84 -2.87 -7.63 -3.65
CA ASP A 84 -3.10 -9.06 -3.43
C ASP A 84 -3.75 -9.36 -2.07
N ALA A 85 -4.94 -8.82 -1.82
CA ALA A 85 -5.71 -9.08 -0.62
C ALA A 85 -6.72 -10.26 -0.80
N PRO A 86 -6.85 -11.20 0.15
CA PRO A 86 -6.15 -11.31 1.43
C PRO A 86 -4.69 -11.74 1.27
N ALA A 87 -3.78 -11.01 1.93
CA ALA A 87 -2.35 -11.28 1.82
C ALA A 87 -2.04 -12.70 2.28
N LYS A 88 -1.27 -13.44 1.47
CA LYS A 88 -0.69 -14.72 1.89
C LYS A 88 0.06 -14.51 3.21
N LEU A 89 -0.14 -15.41 4.16
CA LEU A 89 0.64 -15.40 5.40
C LEU A 89 2.08 -15.78 5.05
N TYR A 90 3.01 -14.85 5.25
CA TYR A 90 4.42 -15.11 5.03
C TYR A 90 5.06 -15.56 6.34
N GLN A 91 6.02 -16.47 6.24
CA GLN A 91 6.80 -16.85 7.41
C GLN A 91 7.63 -15.65 7.89
N PRO A 92 7.82 -15.49 9.21
CA PRO A 92 8.72 -14.46 9.75
C PRO A 92 10.08 -14.52 9.06
N GLY A 93 10.57 -13.38 8.56
CA GLY A 93 11.83 -13.29 7.82
C GLY A 93 11.75 -13.50 6.30
N THR A 94 10.56 -13.78 5.74
CA THR A 94 10.37 -13.86 4.28
C THR A 94 10.35 -12.48 3.60
N ILE A 95 9.80 -11.47 4.28
CA ILE A 95 9.73 -10.09 3.77
C ILE A 95 10.84 -9.30 4.45
N THR A 96 12.01 -9.32 3.84
CA THR A 96 13.19 -8.57 4.28
C THR A 96 13.72 -7.72 3.13
N ASN A 97 14.45 -6.65 3.45
CA ASN A 97 15.02 -5.76 2.44
C ASN A 97 16.09 -6.43 1.56
N TYR A 98 16.57 -7.60 1.97
CA TYR A 98 17.54 -8.42 1.24
C TYR A 98 17.26 -9.88 1.52
N THR A 99 17.52 -10.75 0.57
CA THR A 99 17.52 -12.20 0.77
C THR A 99 18.92 -12.68 1.14
N VAL A 100 18.97 -13.82 1.83
CA VAL A 100 20.22 -14.50 2.18
C VAL A 100 20.19 -15.91 1.60
N LEU A 101 21.31 -16.32 1.01
CA LEU A 101 21.53 -17.69 0.57
C LEU A 101 22.12 -18.49 1.73
N ASN A 102 21.50 -19.63 2.04
CA ASN A 102 22.11 -20.62 2.90
C ASN A 102 23.24 -21.29 2.14
N VAL A 103 24.48 -21.06 2.59
CA VAL A 103 25.66 -21.65 1.98
C VAL A 103 26.13 -22.79 2.87
N LEU A 104 25.78 -24.01 2.49
CA LEU A 104 26.24 -25.23 3.18
C LEU A 104 27.72 -25.47 2.84
N GLY A 105 28.62 -24.82 3.58
CA GLY A 105 30.05 -25.09 3.56
C GLY A 105 30.54 -25.42 4.97
N ARG A 106 31.29 -26.52 5.15
CA ARG A 106 32.00 -26.80 6.41
C ARG A 106 32.93 -25.63 6.72
N SER A 107 32.67 -24.92 7.80
CA SER A 107 33.50 -23.79 8.23
C SER A 107 34.78 -24.32 8.90
N GLU A 108 35.95 -24.04 8.33
CA GLU A 108 37.21 -24.23 9.05
C GLU A 108 37.58 -23.04 9.94
N ARG A 109 37.03 -21.83 9.73
CA ARG A 109 37.30 -20.67 10.60
C ARG A 109 36.18 -19.63 10.48
N ASN A 110 35.26 -19.59 11.44
CA ASN A 110 34.41 -18.44 11.82
C ASN A 110 33.87 -17.53 10.68
N LYS A 111 33.58 -18.07 9.50
CA LYS A 111 32.83 -17.38 8.45
C LYS A 111 31.42 -17.96 8.44
N GLY A 112 30.43 -17.08 8.55
CA GLY A 112 29.03 -17.41 8.77
C GLY A 112 28.43 -18.32 7.70
N TRP A 113 27.32 -18.98 8.05
CA TRP A 113 26.63 -20.00 7.24
C TRP A 113 25.73 -19.42 6.15
N TYR A 114 25.76 -18.10 5.95
CA TYR A 114 24.88 -17.38 5.04
C TYR A 114 25.62 -16.25 4.32
N ILE A 115 25.28 -16.03 3.05
CA ILE A 115 25.79 -14.93 2.22
C ILE A 115 24.58 -14.12 1.74
N ARG A 116 24.73 -12.80 1.61
CA ARG A 116 23.66 -11.98 0.99
C ARG A 116 23.52 -12.31 -0.48
N ASP A 117 22.28 -12.50 -0.90
CA ASP A 117 21.94 -12.74 -2.30
C ASP A 117 21.97 -11.41 -3.06
N THR A 118 22.92 -11.25 -3.98
CA THR A 118 23.02 -10.05 -4.83
C THR A 118 21.92 -10.00 -5.88
N LEU A 119 21.36 -11.15 -6.27
CA LEU A 119 20.32 -11.25 -7.29
C LEU A 119 18.91 -11.13 -6.71
N GLN A 120 18.78 -11.24 -5.38
CA GLN A 120 17.51 -11.18 -4.65
C GLN A 120 16.44 -12.13 -5.22
N THR A 121 16.84 -13.33 -5.66
CA THR A 121 16.02 -14.23 -6.49
C THR A 121 14.77 -14.76 -5.74
N GLY A 122 14.76 -14.67 -4.41
CA GLY A 122 13.63 -15.04 -3.55
C GLY A 122 12.92 -13.87 -2.87
N ALA A 123 13.20 -12.62 -3.27
CA ALA A 123 12.57 -11.46 -2.64
C ALA A 123 11.09 -11.40 -2.97
N VAL A 124 10.26 -11.34 -1.92
CA VAL A 124 8.82 -11.17 -2.07
C VAL A 124 8.52 -9.68 -2.22
N HIS A 125 8.18 -9.26 -3.43
CA HIS A 125 7.68 -7.92 -3.69
C HIS A 125 6.16 -7.89 -3.55
N ARG A 126 5.66 -7.07 -2.62
CA ARG A 126 4.23 -6.79 -2.50
C ARG A 126 3.90 -5.57 -3.34
N GLU A 127 2.94 -5.71 -4.25
CA GLU A 127 2.40 -4.58 -4.97
C GLU A 127 1.34 -3.87 -4.12
N PHE A 128 1.49 -2.56 -4.01
CA PHE A 128 0.55 -1.68 -3.34
C PHE A 128 -0.22 -0.86 -4.36
N TYR A 129 -1.45 -0.48 -4.03
CA TYR A 129 -2.22 0.45 -4.83
C TYR A 129 -1.48 1.78 -4.98
N LYS A 130 -1.42 2.28 -6.21
CA LYS A 130 -0.91 3.60 -6.54
C LYS A 130 -2.03 4.48 -7.05
N ASP A 131 -1.78 5.77 -7.15
CA ASP A 131 -2.70 6.73 -7.76
C ASP A 131 -3.11 6.30 -9.19
N SER A 132 -2.22 5.70 -9.97
CA SER A 132 -2.57 5.18 -11.32
C SER A 132 -3.71 4.15 -11.35
N ASP A 133 -3.93 3.43 -10.25
CA ASP A 133 -4.95 2.39 -10.13
C ASP A 133 -6.31 2.95 -9.65
N LEU A 134 -6.34 4.19 -9.15
CA LEU A 134 -7.53 4.83 -8.59
C LEU A 134 -8.26 5.63 -9.66
N LYS A 135 -9.30 5.04 -10.26
CA LYS A 135 -10.10 5.69 -11.31
C LYS A 135 -11.58 5.61 -10.99
N ILE A 136 -12.34 6.58 -11.47
CA ILE A 136 -13.80 6.56 -11.38
C ILE A 136 -14.33 5.32 -12.11
N GLY A 137 -15.20 4.56 -11.45
CA GLY A 137 -15.73 3.29 -11.94
C GLY A 137 -14.83 2.07 -11.68
N ALA A 138 -13.64 2.24 -11.09
CA ALA A 138 -12.78 1.13 -10.71
C ALA A 138 -13.25 0.46 -9.40
N GLU A 139 -13.04 -0.85 -9.31
CA GLU A 139 -13.23 -1.62 -8.08
C GLU A 139 -11.88 -1.81 -7.36
N ILE A 140 -11.83 -1.41 -6.09
CA ILE A 140 -10.67 -1.59 -5.20
C ILE A 140 -10.96 -2.74 -4.26
N ASN A 141 -9.96 -3.60 -4.06
CA ASN A 141 -10.02 -4.68 -3.08
C ASN A 141 -9.38 -4.24 -1.77
N VAL A 142 -10.18 -4.14 -0.72
CA VAL A 142 -9.75 -3.78 0.63
C VAL A 142 -9.86 -4.97 1.55
N TRP A 143 -8.75 -5.70 1.70
CA TRP A 143 -8.68 -6.89 2.56
C TRP A 143 -9.79 -7.93 2.29
N GLY A 144 -10.18 -8.09 1.01
CA GLY A 144 -11.24 -9.00 0.56
C GLY A 144 -12.60 -8.34 0.33
N ARG A 145 -12.77 -7.06 0.68
CA ARG A 145 -13.98 -6.29 0.41
C ARG A 145 -13.82 -5.49 -0.87
N LYS A 146 -14.67 -5.73 -1.86
CA LYS A 146 -14.66 -4.99 -3.13
C LYS A 146 -15.45 -3.70 -2.99
N ILE A 147 -14.81 -2.57 -3.22
CA ILE A 147 -15.38 -1.24 -3.08
C ILE A 147 -15.34 -0.56 -4.44
N LEU A 148 -16.46 0.01 -4.87
CA LEU A 148 -16.56 0.73 -6.14
C LEU A 148 -16.28 2.22 -5.92
N ILE A 149 -15.42 2.80 -6.74
CA ILE A 149 -15.20 4.25 -6.78
C ILE A 149 -16.25 4.89 -7.69
N CYS A 150 -17.04 5.82 -7.16
CA CYS A 150 -18.14 6.46 -7.89
C CYS A 150 -17.82 7.89 -8.33
N ASP A 151 -17.16 8.67 -7.49
CA ASP A 151 -16.85 10.07 -7.77
C ASP A 151 -15.51 10.48 -7.12
N CYS A 152 -15.00 11.65 -7.49
CA CYS A 152 -13.79 12.23 -6.91
C CYS A 152 -13.90 13.75 -6.71
N ASP A 153 -13.09 14.25 -5.78
CA ASP A 153 -13.01 15.67 -5.45
C ASP A 153 -12.49 16.50 -6.63
N GLU A 154 -12.83 17.80 -6.66
CA GLU A 154 -12.39 18.73 -7.70
C GLU A 154 -10.84 18.81 -7.79
N PHE A 155 -10.17 18.81 -6.63
CA PHE A 155 -8.70 18.76 -6.58
C PHE A 155 -8.16 17.49 -7.24
N THR A 156 -8.79 16.34 -6.98
CA THR A 156 -8.42 15.06 -7.59
C THR A 156 -8.55 15.15 -9.11
N LYS A 157 -9.65 15.70 -9.63
CA LYS A 157 -9.87 15.88 -11.07
C LYS A 157 -8.75 16.72 -11.71
N GLU A 158 -8.38 17.84 -11.10
CA GLU A 158 -7.29 18.67 -11.60
C GLU A 158 -5.93 17.96 -11.56
N TYR A 159 -5.66 17.18 -10.51
CA TYR A 159 -4.45 16.38 -10.41
C TYR A 159 -4.34 15.35 -11.53
N TYR A 160 -5.41 14.58 -11.79
CA TYR A 160 -5.42 13.60 -12.88
C TYR A 160 -5.31 14.27 -14.25
N ARG A 161 -5.95 15.42 -14.45
CA ARG A 161 -5.81 16.22 -15.67
C ARG A 161 -4.37 16.67 -15.91
N LYS A 162 -3.67 17.11 -14.86
CA LYS A 162 -2.28 17.57 -14.95
C LYS A 162 -1.29 16.42 -15.16
N LYS A 163 -1.46 15.30 -14.45
CA LYS A 163 -0.51 14.18 -14.43
C LYS A 163 -0.73 13.18 -15.58
N TYR A 164 -1.99 12.83 -15.83
CA TYR A 164 -2.39 11.79 -16.78
C TYR A 164 -3.06 12.34 -18.05
N GLY A 165 -3.45 13.61 -18.06
CA GLY A 165 -4.08 14.23 -19.23
C GLY A 165 -5.52 13.78 -19.49
N ILE A 166 -6.19 13.26 -18.46
CA ILE A 166 -7.58 12.77 -18.49
C ILE A 166 -8.53 13.63 -17.66
#